data_AF-A0A970BUE8-F1
#
_entry.id   AF-A0A970BUE8-F1
#
_cell.length_a   1.000
_cell.length_b   1.000
_cell.length_c   1.000
_cell.angle_alpha   90.00
_cell.angle_beta   90.00
_cell.angle_gamma   90.00
#
_symmetry.space_group_name_H-M   'P 1'
#
loop_
_entity.id
_entity.type
_entity.pdbx_description
1 polymer ?
#
loop_
_entity_poly.entity_id
_entity_poly.type
_entity_poly.pdbx_seq_one_letter_code
_entity_poly.pdbx_strand_id
1 'polypeptide(L)'
;MCSTRSTRDQIIDTASALLERQGYAATGLNQIVRESGAPKGSLYHYFPGGKDEIAVEALQQGAQAVAERIREALIPLDDPGEAIKAYILALAEMQRDSNFLRGAPLAAVALEAAALNPRLSETIREGYRTWQDAFRDKLARSNFAGGRADRLAGFIVSAIEGAVLLGRVRRSTEPLREVADDLELLIGRRSLVDARRAAGAVPAAAPPAPAVPSTPAAAIEPVPVVQRSEASEGAPEETSPAAEEPRPPRPVTLDDEDLPPALLPGRAAAPEQPPAADEAPEEDDVPVWRMPAARPPATGPVPTHAPSNGDRPAAAAHGADLDAPDDIPPLPEEAAQRVRARRSLRILVIGASGGTGCHLIEQALAAGHSVTALARDPSAIWVKHERLAVVKGDVRNAERMDEVIAAGIDAVVSALGPTQGATRDMITVGTGNIVSAMERHDVRRLVVMMGADLADPHDEITLARSMGLRLRRLSNGRLLEDWEGAAAAIRASSLDWTIVRAARLTDGPRTSFYLTGYLKLGTNHSIARGDVAEFMLRQLNDTEFLREAPLISY
;
A
#
# COMPACT_ATOMS: atom_id res chain seq x y z
N MET A 1 -16.75 48.63 -3.36
CA MET A 1 -16.69 48.95 -4.80
C MET A 1 -16.63 47.64 -5.55
N CYS A 2 -17.65 47.32 -6.35
CA CYS A 2 -17.72 46.09 -7.14
C CYS A 2 -16.74 46.26 -8.32
N SER A 3 -15.64 45.51 -8.34
CA SER A 3 -14.66 45.59 -9.45
C SER A 3 -15.28 44.92 -10.67
N THR A 4 -15.68 45.70 -11.66
CA THR A 4 -16.14 45.21 -12.96
C THR A 4 -15.00 44.40 -13.59
N ARG A 5 -15.16 43.08 -13.75
CA ARG A 5 -14.15 42.23 -14.43
C ARG A 5 -13.87 42.79 -15.82
N SER A 6 -12.61 42.81 -16.24
CA SER A 6 -12.26 43.33 -17.56
C SER A 6 -12.76 42.38 -18.65
N THR A 7 -13.01 42.89 -19.87
CA THR A 7 -13.36 42.06 -21.03
C THR A 7 -12.30 40.99 -21.30
N ARG A 8 -11.03 41.29 -20.99
CA ARG A 8 -9.92 40.36 -21.08
C ARG A 8 -10.11 39.17 -20.13
N ASP A 9 -10.46 39.43 -18.87
CA ASP A 9 -10.68 38.37 -17.88
C ASP A 9 -11.87 37.48 -18.25
N GLN A 10 -12.94 38.06 -18.80
CA GLN A 10 -14.10 37.29 -19.28
C GLN A 10 -13.71 36.32 -20.41
N ILE A 11 -12.87 36.77 -21.34
CA ILE A 11 -12.37 35.91 -22.43
C ILE A 11 -11.53 34.75 -21.86
N ILE A 12 -10.65 35.02 -20.90
CA ILE A 12 -9.81 33.98 -20.27
C ILE A 12 -10.66 33.00 -19.44
N ASP A 13 -11.61 33.48 -18.63
CA ASP A 13 -12.52 32.66 -17.84
C ASP A 13 -13.29 31.68 -18.75
N THR A 14 -13.88 32.19 -19.84
CA THR A 14 -14.59 31.36 -20.82
C THR A 14 -13.66 30.39 -21.53
N ALA A 15 -12.46 30.83 -21.94
CA ALA A 15 -11.49 29.96 -22.58
C ALA A 15 -11.04 28.83 -21.66
N SER A 16 -10.80 29.11 -20.38
CA SER A 16 -10.40 28.11 -19.37
C SER A 16 -11.47 27.03 -19.20
N ALA A 17 -12.74 27.44 -19.08
CA ALA A 17 -13.88 26.50 -18.98
C ALA A 17 -14.06 25.65 -20.25
N LEU A 18 -13.89 26.24 -21.43
CA LEU A 18 -13.97 25.51 -22.70
C LEU A 18 -12.83 24.51 -22.86
N LEU A 19 -11.59 24.91 -22.59
CA LEU A 19 -10.43 24.02 -22.67
C LEU A 19 -10.56 22.82 -21.73
N GLU A 20 -11.02 23.03 -20.49
CA GLU A 20 -11.28 21.95 -19.53
C GLU A 20 -12.34 20.96 -20.04
N ARG A 21 -13.40 21.47 -20.67
CA ARG A 21 -14.55 20.66 -21.10
C ARG A 21 -14.28 19.86 -22.37
N GLN A 22 -13.66 20.47 -23.38
CA GLN A 22 -13.63 19.95 -24.75
C GLN A 22 -12.22 19.94 -25.38
N GLY A 23 -11.18 20.31 -24.63
CA GLY A 23 -9.81 20.28 -25.13
C GLY A 23 -9.45 21.46 -26.03
N TYR A 24 -8.21 21.45 -26.53
CA TYR A 24 -7.66 22.57 -27.28
C TYR A 24 -8.16 22.60 -28.72
N ALA A 25 -8.20 21.45 -29.41
CA ALA A 25 -8.59 21.42 -30.82
C ALA A 25 -10.03 21.88 -31.03
N ALA A 26 -10.96 21.41 -30.19
CA ALA A 26 -12.38 21.72 -30.29
C ALA A 26 -12.75 23.15 -29.87
N THR A 27 -11.86 23.87 -29.18
CA THR A 27 -12.13 25.22 -28.68
C THR A 27 -11.79 26.28 -29.73
N GLY A 28 -12.81 26.88 -30.35
CA GLY A 28 -12.65 27.90 -31.39
C GLY A 28 -12.66 29.34 -30.87
N LEU A 29 -11.90 30.24 -31.51
CA LEU A 29 -11.87 31.68 -31.17
C LEU A 29 -13.27 32.33 -31.20
N ASN A 30 -14.06 32.02 -32.24
CA ASN A 30 -15.43 32.52 -32.36
C ASN A 30 -16.35 32.01 -31.24
N GLN A 31 -16.12 30.79 -30.76
CA GLN A 31 -16.86 30.22 -29.65
C GLN A 31 -16.52 30.96 -28.35
N ILE A 32 -15.23 31.20 -28.08
CA ILE A 32 -14.77 31.96 -26.91
C ILE A 32 -15.40 33.35 -26.88
N VAL A 33 -15.40 34.08 -28.00
CA VAL A 33 -16.04 35.42 -28.07
C VAL A 33 -17.53 35.36 -27.78
N ARG A 34 -18.21 34.40 -28.42
CA ARG A 34 -19.66 34.26 -28.28
C ARG A 34 -20.05 33.93 -26.84
N GLU A 35 -19.33 33.01 -26.20
CA GLU A 35 -19.63 32.56 -24.83
C GLU A 35 -19.12 33.51 -23.74
N SER A 36 -18.11 34.34 -24.02
CA SER A 36 -17.62 35.38 -23.08
C SER A 36 -18.46 36.65 -23.10
N GLY A 37 -19.30 36.85 -24.12
CA GLY A 37 -20.05 38.10 -24.32
C GLY A 37 -19.16 39.27 -24.76
N ALA A 38 -17.90 39.02 -25.10
CA ALA A 38 -16.97 40.05 -25.55
C ALA A 38 -17.32 40.57 -26.97
N PRO A 39 -17.07 41.85 -27.29
CA PRO A 39 -17.27 42.37 -28.64
C PRO A 39 -16.36 41.64 -29.66
N LYS A 40 -16.88 41.27 -30.85
CA LYS A 40 -16.13 40.51 -31.88
C LYS A 40 -14.76 41.11 -32.26
N GLY A 41 -14.61 42.43 -32.20
CA GLY A 41 -13.35 43.12 -32.52
C GLY A 41 -12.31 43.15 -31.39
N SER A 42 -12.69 42.74 -30.17
CA SER A 42 -11.82 42.86 -28.99
C SER A 42 -10.75 41.77 -28.89
N LEU A 43 -10.95 40.61 -29.53
CA LEU A 43 -10.03 39.47 -29.48
C LEU A 43 -8.62 39.82 -29.95
N TYR A 44 -8.50 40.38 -31.15
CA TYR A 44 -7.21 40.72 -31.75
C TYR A 44 -6.55 41.93 -31.08
N HIS A 45 -7.33 42.74 -30.36
CA HIS A 45 -6.79 43.84 -29.56
C HIS A 45 -6.15 43.33 -28.26
N TYR A 46 -6.78 42.37 -27.58
CA TYR A 46 -6.27 41.84 -26.31
C TYR A 46 -5.29 40.67 -26.46
N PHE A 47 -5.41 39.89 -27.54
CA PHE A 47 -4.65 38.67 -27.78
C PHE A 47 -4.13 38.64 -29.24
N PRO A 48 -3.13 39.45 -29.59
CA PRO A 48 -2.56 39.49 -30.94
C PRO A 48 -1.91 38.16 -31.36
N GLY A 49 -1.46 37.35 -30.40
CA GLY A 49 -0.96 35.99 -30.59
C GLY A 49 -2.07 34.94 -30.79
N GLY A 50 -3.34 35.35 -30.79
CA GLY A 50 -4.48 34.53 -31.17
C GLY A 50 -4.76 33.39 -30.19
N LYS A 51 -5.15 32.23 -30.74
CA LYS A 51 -5.65 31.09 -29.95
C LYS A 51 -4.61 30.53 -28.98
N ASP A 52 -3.34 30.51 -29.37
CA ASP A 52 -2.26 30.00 -28.53
C ASP A 52 -2.02 30.89 -27.31
N GLU A 53 -2.02 32.21 -27.49
CA GLU A 53 -1.87 33.16 -26.39
C GLU A 53 -3.01 33.01 -25.37
N ILE A 54 -4.25 32.94 -25.86
CA ILE A 54 -5.43 32.74 -25.01
C ILE A 54 -5.36 31.41 -24.28
N ALA A 55 -4.93 30.33 -24.97
CA ALA A 55 -4.83 29.02 -24.35
C ALA A 55 -3.73 28.96 -23.28
N VAL A 56 -2.57 29.56 -23.53
CA VAL A 56 -1.49 29.67 -22.53
C VAL A 56 -2.01 30.40 -21.30
N GLU A 57 -2.64 31.56 -21.47
CA GLU A 57 -3.13 32.34 -20.33
C GLU A 57 -4.27 31.65 -19.58
N ALA A 58 -5.18 30.99 -20.31
CA ALA A 58 -6.28 30.22 -19.71
C ALA A 58 -5.79 29.00 -18.93
N LEU A 59 -4.74 28.33 -19.41
CA LEU A 59 -4.08 27.23 -18.70
C LEU A 59 -3.33 27.73 -17.46
N GLN A 60 -2.61 28.85 -17.57
CA GLN A 60 -1.92 29.48 -16.42
C GLN A 60 -2.93 29.88 -15.33
N GLN A 61 -4.03 30.55 -15.73
CA GLN A 61 -5.09 30.93 -14.80
C GLN A 61 -5.75 29.69 -14.17
N GLY A 62 -6.07 28.67 -14.98
CA GLY A 62 -6.65 27.42 -14.50
C GLY A 62 -5.73 26.69 -13.52
N ALA A 63 -4.43 26.62 -13.83
CA ALA A 63 -3.44 26.02 -12.95
C ALA A 63 -3.33 26.77 -11.62
N GLN A 64 -3.24 28.10 -11.65
CA GLN A 64 -3.18 28.90 -10.43
C GLN A 64 -4.45 28.77 -9.58
N ALA A 65 -5.63 28.77 -10.20
CA ALA A 65 -6.91 28.63 -9.50
C ALA A 65 -7.03 27.28 -8.78
N VAL A 66 -6.52 26.19 -9.38
CA VAL A 66 -6.46 24.88 -8.73
C VAL A 66 -5.42 24.89 -7.60
N ALA A 67 -4.25 25.49 -7.81
CA ALA A 67 -3.21 25.59 -6.79
C ALA A 67 -3.67 26.35 -5.54
N GLU A 68 -4.36 27.48 -5.71
CA GLU A 68 -4.95 28.22 -4.59
C GLU A 68 -5.99 27.38 -3.85
N ARG A 69 -6.86 26.67 -4.57
CA ARG A 69 -7.85 25.77 -3.95
C ARG A 69 -7.19 24.65 -3.15
N ILE A 70 -6.10 24.08 -3.65
CA ILE A 70 -5.28 23.11 -2.91
C ILE A 70 -4.76 23.77 -1.64
N ARG A 71 -4.08 24.92 -1.73
CA ARG A 71 -3.52 25.63 -0.56
C ARG A 71 -4.60 25.93 0.47
N GLU A 72 -5.73 26.47 0.05
CA GLU A 72 -6.88 26.78 0.92
C GLU A 72 -7.45 25.54 1.60
N ALA A 73 -7.65 24.44 0.86
CA ALA A 73 -8.17 23.20 1.42
C ALA A 73 -7.20 22.53 2.40
N LEU A 74 -5.88 22.73 2.22
CA LEU A 74 -4.87 22.12 3.08
C LEU A 74 -4.56 22.93 4.35
N ILE A 75 -4.99 24.18 4.47
CA ILE A 75 -4.75 25.03 5.66
C ILE A 75 -5.44 24.53 6.94
N PRO A 76 -6.74 24.15 6.93
CA PRO A 76 -7.50 23.95 8.17
C PRO A 76 -7.07 22.74 9.01
N LEU A 77 -6.50 21.70 8.39
CA LEU A 77 -6.19 20.43 9.03
C LEU A 77 -4.69 20.28 9.19
N ASP A 78 -4.17 20.14 10.41
CA ASP A 78 -2.73 20.04 10.66
C ASP A 78 -2.08 18.77 10.07
N ASP A 79 -2.85 17.68 10.04
CA ASP A 79 -2.45 16.41 9.48
C ASP A 79 -2.45 16.47 7.94
N PRO A 80 -1.32 16.20 7.26
CA PRO A 80 -1.27 16.27 5.80
C PRO A 80 -2.12 15.21 5.13
N GLY A 81 -2.27 14.01 5.70
CA GLY A 81 -3.10 12.94 5.14
C GLY A 81 -4.58 13.28 5.22
N GLU A 82 -5.05 13.72 6.40
CA GLU A 82 -6.44 14.19 6.57
C GLU A 82 -6.74 15.39 5.66
N ALA A 83 -5.79 16.34 5.55
CA ALA A 83 -5.92 17.51 4.69
C ALA A 83 -6.05 17.13 3.20
N ILE A 84 -5.18 16.24 2.72
CA ILE A 84 -5.20 15.76 1.33
C ILE A 84 -6.49 14.99 1.05
N LYS A 85 -6.92 14.10 1.95
CA LYS A 85 -8.19 13.39 1.82
C LYS A 85 -9.37 14.34 1.73
N ALA A 86 -9.45 15.34 2.63
CA ALA A 86 -10.52 16.33 2.61
C ALA A 86 -10.58 17.08 1.27
N TYR A 87 -9.42 17.46 0.72
CA TYR A 87 -9.33 18.07 -0.61
C TYR A 87 -9.85 17.13 -1.71
N ILE A 88 -9.43 15.86 -1.72
CA ILE A 88 -9.84 14.89 -2.76
C ILE A 88 -11.34 14.60 -2.68
N LEU A 89 -11.90 14.49 -1.47
CA LEU A 89 -13.34 14.32 -1.29
C LEU A 89 -14.12 15.55 -1.79
N ALA A 90 -13.64 16.77 -1.54
CA ALA A 90 -14.24 17.98 -2.09
C ALA A 90 -14.14 18.03 -3.63
N LEU A 91 -13.04 17.54 -4.21
CA LEU A 91 -12.90 17.39 -5.66
C LEU A 91 -13.87 16.35 -6.23
N ALA A 92 -14.14 15.26 -5.50
CA ALA A 92 -15.11 14.25 -5.90
C ALA A 92 -16.54 14.81 -5.95
N GLU A 93 -16.92 15.62 -4.97
CA GLU A 93 -18.22 16.33 -4.96
C GLU A 93 -18.31 17.34 -6.12
N MET A 94 -17.25 18.13 -6.35
CA MET A 94 -17.18 19.03 -7.50
C MET A 94 -17.38 18.28 -8.83
N GLN A 95 -16.78 17.10 -8.98
CA GLN A 95 -16.95 16.29 -10.17
C GLN A 95 -18.41 15.85 -10.34
N ARG A 96 -19.03 15.36 -9.26
CA ARG A 96 -20.44 14.96 -9.26
C ARG A 96 -21.36 16.12 -9.63
N ASP A 97 -21.18 17.30 -9.02
CA ASP A 97 -21.99 18.49 -9.25
C ASP A 97 -21.86 19.00 -10.69
N SER A 98 -20.70 18.79 -11.31
CA SER A 98 -20.44 19.12 -12.71
C SER A 98 -20.91 18.05 -13.71
N ASN A 99 -21.63 17.02 -13.25
CA ASN A 99 -21.97 15.83 -14.04
C ASN A 99 -20.74 15.19 -14.71
N PHE A 100 -19.62 15.16 -13.97
CA PHE A 100 -18.33 14.60 -14.38
C PHE A 100 -17.72 15.26 -15.64
N LEU A 101 -18.02 16.53 -15.87
CA LEU A 101 -17.47 17.30 -17.00
C LEU A 101 -16.23 18.12 -16.63
N ARG A 102 -15.92 18.26 -15.34
CA ARG A 102 -14.81 19.08 -14.82
C ARG A 102 -13.84 18.28 -13.96
N GLY A 103 -12.67 18.86 -13.68
CA GLY A 103 -11.72 18.34 -12.68
C GLY A 103 -10.29 18.13 -13.17
N ALA A 104 -10.02 18.24 -14.49
CA ALA A 104 -8.69 18.03 -15.07
C ALA A 104 -8.36 19.11 -16.11
N PRO A 105 -8.17 20.38 -15.70
CA PRO A 105 -8.04 21.52 -16.62
C PRO A 105 -6.77 21.47 -17.47
N LEU A 106 -5.72 20.79 -17.03
CA LEU A 106 -4.48 20.60 -17.81
C LEU A 106 -4.50 19.33 -18.65
N ALA A 107 -5.07 18.23 -18.14
CA ALA A 107 -4.98 16.92 -18.79
C ALA A 107 -5.64 16.87 -20.17
N ALA A 108 -6.78 17.54 -20.34
CA ALA A 108 -7.50 17.60 -21.62
C ALA A 108 -6.61 18.20 -22.73
N VAL A 109 -5.89 19.27 -22.43
CA VAL A 109 -4.98 19.90 -23.39
C VAL A 109 -3.65 19.15 -23.50
N ALA A 110 -3.18 18.54 -22.40
CA ALA A 110 -1.95 17.76 -22.39
C ALA A 110 -2.00 16.56 -23.35
N LEU A 111 -3.12 15.84 -23.36
CA LEU A 111 -3.29 14.66 -24.22
C LEU A 111 -3.41 15.00 -25.70
N GLU A 112 -3.93 16.18 -26.04
CA GLU A 112 -4.18 16.57 -27.44
C GLU A 112 -3.06 17.40 -28.08
N ALA A 113 -2.50 18.35 -27.33
CA ALA A 113 -1.73 19.45 -27.91
C ALA A 113 -0.29 19.56 -27.40
N ALA A 114 0.06 18.94 -26.28
CA ALA A 114 1.39 19.09 -25.68
C ALA A 114 2.53 18.52 -26.56
N ALA A 115 2.24 17.50 -27.38
CA ALA A 115 3.22 16.94 -28.32
C ALA A 115 3.41 17.79 -29.59
N LEU A 116 2.46 18.67 -29.90
CA LEU A 116 2.41 19.41 -31.17
C LEU A 116 2.71 20.90 -30.99
N ASN A 117 2.57 21.44 -29.77
CA ASN A 117 2.80 22.86 -29.47
C ASN A 117 3.75 23.01 -28.28
N PRO A 118 5.03 23.38 -28.50
CA PRO A 118 6.03 23.54 -27.44
C PRO A 118 5.63 24.57 -26.39
N ARG A 119 4.92 25.65 -26.76
CA ARG A 119 4.50 26.70 -25.81
C ARG A 119 3.47 26.16 -24.82
N LEU A 120 2.47 25.42 -25.32
CA LEU A 120 1.47 24.78 -24.48
C LEU A 120 2.09 23.68 -23.60
N SER A 121 3.05 22.92 -24.15
CA SER A 121 3.80 21.90 -23.40
C SER A 121 4.53 22.49 -22.19
N GLU A 122 5.21 23.63 -22.37
CA GLU A 122 5.88 24.35 -21.27
C GLU A 122 4.88 24.81 -20.22
N THR A 123 3.81 25.48 -20.64
CA THR A 123 2.77 25.98 -19.73
C THR A 123 2.12 24.87 -18.91
N ILE A 124 1.87 23.71 -19.50
CA ILE A 124 1.31 22.55 -18.80
C ILE A 124 2.31 22.00 -17.78
N ARG A 125 3.59 21.92 -18.14
CA ARG A 125 4.66 21.48 -17.22
C ARG A 125 4.76 22.40 -16.01
N GLU A 126 4.73 23.72 -16.23
CA GLU A 126 4.69 24.73 -15.17
C GLU A 126 3.41 24.61 -14.32
N GLY A 127 2.27 24.36 -14.95
CA GLY A 127 1.00 24.16 -14.27
C GLY A 127 1.02 22.97 -13.30
N TYR A 128 1.49 21.80 -13.76
CA TYR A 128 1.65 20.63 -12.88
C TYR A 128 2.66 20.87 -11.76
N ARG A 129 3.77 21.58 -12.05
CA ARG A 129 4.73 21.98 -11.01
C ARG A 129 4.04 22.84 -9.95
N THR A 130 3.23 23.81 -10.35
CA THR A 130 2.49 24.69 -9.44
C THR A 130 1.57 23.90 -8.50
N TRP A 131 0.93 22.83 -8.98
CA TRP A 131 0.09 21.96 -8.16
C TRP A 131 0.93 21.11 -7.19
N GLN A 132 2.03 20.54 -7.68
CA GLN A 132 2.97 19.78 -6.84
C GLN A 132 3.54 20.66 -5.73
N ASP A 133 3.87 21.91 -6.03
CA ASP A 133 4.38 22.88 -5.08
C ASP A 133 3.41 23.10 -3.91
N ALA A 134 2.10 23.21 -4.19
CA ALA A 134 1.08 23.37 -3.15
C ALA A 134 1.00 22.17 -2.18
N PHE A 135 1.08 20.94 -2.70
CA PHE A 135 1.14 19.74 -1.84
C PHE A 135 2.47 19.64 -1.10
N ARG A 136 3.58 19.93 -1.77
CA ARG A 136 4.91 19.90 -1.18
C ARG A 136 5.02 20.86 0.00
N ASP A 137 4.49 22.08 -0.12
CA ASP A 137 4.51 23.05 0.97
C ASP A 137 3.81 22.53 2.22
N LYS A 138 2.68 21.81 2.06
CA LYS A 138 1.97 21.15 3.17
C LYS A 138 2.79 20.00 3.77
N LEU A 139 3.39 19.17 2.93
CA LEU A 139 4.20 18.02 3.35
C LEU A 139 5.49 18.46 4.07
N ALA A 140 6.18 19.47 3.55
CA ALA A 140 7.42 19.99 4.13
C ALA A 140 7.20 20.57 5.53
N ARG A 141 6.05 21.20 5.78
CA ARG A 141 5.64 21.68 7.12
C ARG A 141 5.28 20.54 8.08
N SER A 142 5.15 19.31 7.60
CA SER A 142 4.61 18.16 8.34
C SER A 142 5.64 17.06 8.60
N ASN A 143 6.93 17.41 8.67
CA ASN A 143 8.06 16.51 8.98
C ASN A 143 8.52 15.59 7.83
N PHE A 144 8.06 15.80 6.60
CA PHE A 144 8.63 15.16 5.41
C PHE A 144 9.85 15.95 4.93
N ALA A 145 11.05 15.49 5.26
CA ALA A 145 12.31 16.17 4.93
C ALA A 145 12.87 15.75 3.55
N GLY A 146 13.59 16.68 2.91
CA GLY A 146 14.34 16.47 1.65
C GLY A 146 13.45 16.10 0.46
N GLY A 147 14.03 15.46 -0.57
CA GLY A 147 13.33 15.10 -1.80
C GLY A 147 12.17 14.09 -1.66
N ARG A 148 11.78 13.69 -0.44
CA ARG A 148 10.58 12.86 -0.19
C ARG A 148 9.30 13.68 -0.36
N ALA A 149 9.29 14.96 0.05
CA ALA A 149 8.13 15.82 -0.13
C ALA A 149 7.83 16.06 -1.62
N ASP A 150 8.87 16.29 -2.44
CA ASP A 150 8.74 16.39 -3.90
C ASP A 150 8.18 15.12 -4.54
N ARG A 151 8.72 13.95 -4.19
CA ARG A 151 8.23 12.67 -4.73
C ARG A 151 6.78 12.40 -4.35
N LEU A 152 6.40 12.66 -3.10
CA LEU A 152 5.03 12.48 -2.64
C LEU A 152 4.08 13.47 -3.32
N ALA A 153 4.47 14.74 -3.48
CA ALA A 153 3.68 15.71 -4.21
C ALA A 153 3.42 15.28 -5.66
N GLY A 154 4.45 14.78 -6.35
CA GLY A 154 4.30 14.20 -7.69
C GLY A 154 3.33 13.02 -7.71
N PHE A 155 3.47 12.08 -6.77
CA PHE A 155 2.60 10.92 -6.64
C PHE A 155 1.12 11.30 -6.38
N ILE A 156 0.87 12.25 -5.48
CA ILE A 156 -0.48 12.75 -5.18
C ILE A 156 -1.14 13.31 -6.44
N VAL A 157 -0.44 14.18 -7.17
CA VAL A 157 -0.98 14.77 -8.41
C VAL A 157 -1.29 13.68 -9.44
N SER A 158 -0.39 12.71 -9.65
CA SER A 158 -0.63 11.61 -10.58
C SER A 158 -1.81 10.72 -10.18
N ALA A 159 -1.96 10.41 -8.89
CA ALA A 159 -3.08 9.61 -8.39
C ALA A 159 -4.43 10.34 -8.57
N ILE A 160 -4.46 11.64 -8.27
CA ILE A 160 -5.67 12.46 -8.44
C ILE A 160 -6.04 12.58 -9.92
N GLU A 161 -5.09 12.88 -10.81
CA GLU A 161 -5.36 12.97 -12.25
C GLU A 161 -5.90 11.67 -12.83
N GLY A 162 -5.30 10.53 -12.44
CA GLY A 162 -5.80 9.21 -12.82
C GLY A 162 -7.22 8.94 -12.31
N ALA A 163 -7.50 9.28 -11.05
CA ALA A 163 -8.82 9.12 -10.45
C ALA A 163 -9.87 10.05 -11.08
N VAL A 164 -9.50 11.28 -11.45
CA VAL A 164 -10.37 12.20 -12.17
C VAL A 164 -10.73 11.61 -13.54
N LEU A 165 -9.74 11.13 -14.29
CA LEU A 165 -9.97 10.51 -15.59
C LEU A 165 -10.91 9.31 -15.48
N LEU A 166 -10.63 8.38 -14.56
CA LEU A 166 -11.48 7.21 -14.34
C LEU A 166 -12.88 7.59 -13.86
N GLY A 167 -13.00 8.62 -13.01
CA GLY A 167 -14.28 9.13 -12.52
C GLY A 167 -15.15 9.68 -13.64
N ARG A 168 -14.55 10.38 -14.61
CA ARG A 168 -15.24 10.85 -15.83
C ARG A 168 -15.72 9.71 -16.71
N VAL A 169 -14.88 8.69 -16.91
CA VAL A 169 -15.22 7.51 -17.72
C VAL A 169 -16.35 6.70 -17.09
N ARG A 170 -16.26 6.46 -15.77
CA ARG A 170 -17.24 5.65 -15.03
C ARG A 170 -18.48 6.43 -14.58
N ARG A 171 -18.46 7.76 -14.70
CA ARG A 171 -19.42 8.68 -14.05
C ARG A 171 -19.61 8.35 -12.58
N SER A 172 -18.49 8.11 -11.91
CA SER A 172 -18.45 7.70 -10.50
C SER A 172 -17.39 8.48 -9.75
N THR A 173 -17.73 8.83 -8.53
CA THR A 173 -16.81 9.46 -7.58
C THR A 173 -15.98 8.44 -6.80
N GLU A 174 -16.20 7.15 -7.01
CA GLU A 174 -15.51 6.04 -6.33
C GLU A 174 -13.99 6.07 -6.53
N PRO A 175 -13.43 6.27 -7.74
CA PRO A 175 -11.97 6.31 -7.90
C PRO A 175 -11.29 7.39 -7.08
N LEU A 176 -11.95 8.55 -6.92
CA LEU A 176 -11.41 9.63 -6.07
C LEU A 176 -11.53 9.30 -4.59
N ARG A 177 -12.59 8.61 -4.15
CA ARG A 177 -12.74 8.18 -2.75
C ARG A 177 -11.69 7.15 -2.37
N GLU A 178 -11.46 6.15 -3.21
CA GLU A 178 -10.42 5.13 -3.02
C GLU A 178 -9.03 5.77 -2.89
N VAL A 179 -8.67 6.66 -3.83
CA VAL A 179 -7.40 7.40 -3.76
C VAL A 179 -7.31 8.29 -2.51
N ALA A 180 -8.42 8.87 -2.05
CA ALA A 180 -8.43 9.69 -0.84
C ALA A 180 -8.13 8.85 0.42
N ASP A 181 -8.73 7.66 0.52
CA ASP A 181 -8.52 6.74 1.64
C ASP A 181 -7.08 6.20 1.66
N ASP A 182 -6.56 5.78 0.51
CA ASP A 182 -5.20 5.25 0.39
C ASP A 182 -4.12 6.31 0.68
N LEU A 183 -4.32 7.54 0.18
CA LEU A 183 -3.37 8.63 0.43
C LEU A 183 -3.39 9.10 1.90
N GLU A 184 -4.54 9.09 2.56
CA GLU A 184 -4.61 9.38 4.01
C GLU A 184 -3.79 8.36 4.80
N LEU A 185 -3.97 7.06 4.50
CA LEU A 185 -3.24 5.97 5.16
C LEU A 185 -1.72 6.09 4.96
N LEU A 186 -1.31 6.44 3.73
CA LEU A 186 0.10 6.58 3.36
C LEU A 186 0.78 7.82 3.99
N ILE A 187 0.04 8.92 4.18
CA ILE A 187 0.62 10.24 4.48
C ILE A 187 0.30 10.75 5.91
N GLY A 188 -0.77 10.28 6.55
CA GLY A 188 -1.26 10.82 7.81
C GLY A 188 -0.26 10.74 8.97
N ARG A 189 -0.25 11.75 9.84
CA ARG A 189 0.46 11.74 11.13
C ARG A 189 -0.07 10.66 12.04
N ARG A 190 -1.34 10.22 11.99
CA ARG A 190 -1.74 9.01 12.74
C ARG A 190 -0.94 7.78 12.31
N SER A 191 -0.66 7.63 11.02
CA SER A 191 0.25 6.60 10.50
C SER A 191 1.68 6.73 11.05
N LEU A 192 2.18 7.96 11.30
CA LEU A 192 3.56 8.20 11.80
C LEU A 192 3.69 8.40 13.33
N VAL A 193 2.65 8.86 14.01
CA VAL A 193 2.55 9.19 15.44
C VAL A 193 1.90 8.07 16.21
N ASP A 194 0.97 7.30 15.65
CA ASP A 194 0.57 6.02 16.27
C ASP A 194 1.69 4.99 16.07
N ALA A 195 2.40 4.99 14.94
CA ALA A 195 3.66 4.25 14.79
C ALA A 195 4.74 4.73 15.78
N ARG A 196 4.89 6.04 16.04
CA ARG A 196 5.85 6.56 17.04
C ARG A 196 5.39 6.49 18.49
N ARG A 197 4.09 6.52 18.81
CA ARG A 197 3.56 6.38 20.17
C ARG A 197 3.48 4.92 20.57
N ALA A 198 3.15 4.01 19.65
CA ALA A 198 3.35 2.59 19.84
C ALA A 198 4.84 2.24 19.98
N ALA A 199 5.73 2.88 19.20
CA ALA A 199 7.19 2.67 19.30
C ALA A 199 7.91 3.50 20.39
N GLY A 200 7.23 4.45 21.06
CA GLY A 200 7.86 5.47 21.91
C GLY A 200 7.29 5.59 23.33
N ALA A 201 6.19 4.92 23.65
CA ALA A 201 5.79 4.71 25.05
C ALA A 201 6.56 3.52 25.62
N VAL A 202 7.86 3.71 25.90
CA VAL A 202 8.52 2.90 26.92
C VAL A 202 7.80 3.23 28.22
N PRO A 203 7.14 2.29 28.92
CA PRO A 203 6.74 2.57 30.29
C PRO A 203 8.04 2.85 31.04
N ALA A 204 8.18 4.07 31.56
CA ALA A 204 9.27 4.42 32.45
C ALA A 204 9.41 3.28 33.47
N ALA A 205 10.62 2.71 33.53
CA ALA A 205 10.93 1.58 34.38
C ALA A 205 10.27 1.79 35.75
N ALA A 206 9.40 0.86 36.14
CA ALA A 206 8.83 0.86 37.48
C ALA A 206 9.99 1.00 38.47
N PRO A 207 9.91 1.90 39.47
CA PRO A 207 10.96 2.00 40.47
C PRO A 207 11.14 0.63 41.14
N PRO A 208 12.37 0.24 41.49
CA PRO A 208 12.64 -1.05 42.09
C PRO A 208 11.74 -1.22 43.32
N ALA A 209 11.02 -2.35 43.37
CA ALA A 209 10.16 -2.67 44.50
C ALA A 209 10.97 -2.55 45.81
N PRO A 210 10.41 -1.96 46.88
CA PRO A 210 11.11 -1.85 48.15
C PRO A 210 11.49 -3.25 48.64
N ALA A 211 12.73 -3.38 49.11
CA ALA A 211 13.27 -4.62 49.64
C ALA A 211 12.29 -5.22 50.67
N VAL A 212 11.76 -6.40 50.35
CA VAL A 212 10.98 -7.18 51.30
C VAL A 212 11.95 -7.62 52.40
N PRO A 213 11.68 -7.32 53.68
CA PRO A 213 12.54 -7.79 54.76
C PRO A 213 12.50 -9.32 54.79
N SER A 214 13.69 -9.92 54.80
CA SER A 214 13.90 -11.35 54.98
C SER A 214 13.32 -11.81 56.32
N THR A 215 12.18 -12.49 56.29
CA THR A 215 11.68 -13.27 57.42
C THR A 215 12.50 -14.57 57.51
N PRO A 216 13.06 -14.93 58.69
CA PRO A 216 13.88 -16.12 58.82
C PRO A 216 13.03 -17.39 58.68
N ALA A 217 13.63 -18.43 58.09
CA ALA A 217 13.04 -19.74 57.86
C ALA A 217 12.50 -20.36 59.17
N ALA A 218 11.20 -20.63 59.21
CA ALA A 218 10.59 -21.51 60.21
C ALA A 218 10.56 -22.94 59.66
N ALA A 219 10.92 -23.88 60.53
CA ALA A 219 11.15 -25.28 60.25
C ALA A 219 9.97 -26.00 59.59
N ILE A 220 10.29 -26.88 58.64
CA ILE A 220 9.38 -27.86 58.05
C ILE A 220 9.20 -29.00 59.05
N GLU A 221 7.98 -29.21 59.55
CA GLU A 221 7.61 -30.47 60.21
C GLU A 221 7.05 -31.49 59.18
N PRO A 222 7.33 -32.79 59.35
CA PRO A 222 6.98 -33.80 58.36
C PRO A 222 5.49 -34.19 58.39
N VAL A 223 4.99 -34.47 57.18
CA VAL A 223 3.63 -34.92 56.84
C VAL A 223 3.31 -36.29 57.47
N PRO A 224 2.08 -36.53 57.99
CA PRO A 224 1.66 -37.87 58.36
C PRO A 224 1.14 -38.65 57.15
N VAL A 225 1.69 -39.85 56.99
CA VAL A 225 1.24 -40.93 56.09
C VAL A 225 -0.05 -41.53 56.65
N VAL A 226 -1.10 -41.64 55.83
CA VAL A 226 -2.28 -42.46 56.15
C VAL A 226 -2.35 -43.66 55.20
N GLN A 227 -2.45 -44.83 55.81
CA GLN A 227 -2.36 -46.17 55.24
C GLN A 227 -3.65 -46.59 54.52
N ARG A 228 -3.49 -47.51 53.55
CA ARG A 228 -4.57 -48.26 52.88
C ARG A 228 -5.17 -49.31 53.81
N SER A 229 -6.47 -49.60 53.65
CA SER A 229 -7.07 -50.89 54.02
C SER A 229 -7.91 -51.46 52.86
N GLU A 230 -7.82 -52.78 52.74
CA GLU A 230 -8.28 -53.65 51.66
C GLU A 230 -9.75 -54.11 51.80
N ALA A 231 -10.37 -54.52 50.68
CA ALA A 231 -11.18 -55.74 50.47
C ALA A 231 -12.03 -55.55 49.18
N SER A 232 -11.79 -56.34 48.11
CA SER A 232 -12.55 -57.54 47.69
C SER A 232 -13.94 -57.18 47.12
N GLU A 233 -14.47 -57.64 45.99
CA GLU A 233 -14.24 -58.82 45.15
C GLU A 233 -15.19 -58.69 43.94
N GLY A 234 -14.92 -59.38 42.81
CA GLY A 234 -15.96 -59.78 41.86
C GLY A 234 -15.96 -59.10 40.49
N ALA A 235 -15.32 -59.76 39.51
CA ALA A 235 -15.79 -59.74 38.11
C ALA A 235 -16.96 -60.74 37.95
N PRO A 236 -17.82 -60.58 36.93
CA PRO A 236 -17.57 -61.39 35.73
C PRO A 236 -17.83 -60.67 34.39
N GLU A 237 -17.30 -61.30 33.34
CA GLU A 237 -17.60 -61.14 31.93
C GLU A 237 -19.11 -61.13 31.62
N GLU A 238 -19.55 -60.35 30.63
CA GLU A 238 -20.04 -60.88 29.34
C GLU A 238 -20.66 -59.81 28.42
N THR A 239 -20.36 -59.97 27.13
CA THR A 239 -21.20 -59.64 25.96
C THR A 239 -21.41 -58.18 25.54
N SER A 240 -20.68 -57.82 24.48
CA SER A 240 -21.16 -56.91 23.43
C SER A 240 -22.41 -57.51 22.74
N PRO A 241 -23.37 -56.68 22.32
CA PRO A 241 -23.58 -56.65 20.88
C PRO A 241 -23.92 -55.26 20.30
N ALA A 242 -23.63 -55.19 19.00
CA ALA A 242 -24.31 -54.44 17.95
C ALA A 242 -24.04 -52.93 17.82
N ALA A 243 -23.33 -52.63 16.73
CA ALA A 243 -23.26 -51.35 16.07
C ALA A 243 -24.65 -50.81 15.69
N GLU A 244 -24.87 -49.51 15.95
CA GLU A 244 -25.96 -48.74 15.37
C GLU A 244 -25.34 -47.65 14.50
N GLU A 245 -25.47 -47.81 13.18
CA GLU A 245 -25.12 -46.79 12.19
C GLU A 245 -25.99 -45.53 12.40
N PRO A 246 -25.42 -44.30 12.28
CA PRO A 246 -26.25 -43.12 12.23
C PRO A 246 -26.99 -43.05 10.87
N ARG A 247 -28.33 -43.12 10.92
CA ARG A 247 -29.23 -42.87 9.78
C ARG A 247 -28.95 -41.49 9.14
N PRO A 248 -29.06 -41.36 7.81
CA PRO A 248 -29.00 -40.06 7.15
C PRO A 248 -30.25 -39.21 7.49
N PRO A 249 -30.13 -37.88 7.56
CA PRO A 249 -31.29 -37.01 7.74
C PRO A 249 -32.21 -37.10 6.51
N ARG A 250 -33.52 -37.12 6.77
CA ARG A 250 -34.56 -37.02 5.73
C ARG A 250 -34.46 -35.66 5.01
N PRO A 251 -34.71 -35.60 3.70
CA PRO A 251 -34.83 -34.33 2.99
C PRO A 251 -36.06 -33.58 3.52
N VAL A 252 -35.87 -32.31 3.86
CA VAL A 252 -36.96 -31.36 4.10
C VAL A 252 -37.40 -30.87 2.72
N THR A 253 -38.61 -31.20 2.31
CA THR A 253 -39.29 -30.56 1.18
C THR A 253 -39.80 -29.20 1.65
N LEU A 254 -39.34 -28.13 1.00
CA LEU A 254 -39.97 -26.81 1.10
C LEU A 254 -41.05 -26.76 0.02
N ASP A 255 -42.27 -26.38 0.41
CA ASP A 255 -43.38 -26.14 -0.53
C ASP A 255 -43.19 -24.78 -1.23
N ASP A 256 -43.59 -24.71 -2.51
CA ASP A 256 -43.32 -23.60 -3.44
C ASP A 256 -44.02 -22.26 -3.13
N GLU A 257 -44.77 -22.13 -2.03
CA GLU A 257 -45.51 -20.90 -1.71
C GLU A 257 -44.69 -19.83 -0.95
N ASP A 258 -43.44 -20.11 -0.59
CA ASP A 258 -42.58 -19.18 0.20
C ASP A 258 -41.35 -18.63 -0.57
N LEU A 259 -41.30 -18.75 -1.90
CA LEU A 259 -40.18 -18.23 -2.72
C LEU A 259 -40.49 -16.84 -3.32
N PRO A 260 -39.54 -15.87 -3.26
CA PRO A 260 -39.71 -14.59 -3.94
C PRO A 260 -39.72 -14.75 -5.47
N PRO A 261 -40.44 -13.90 -6.22
CA PRO A 261 -40.76 -14.09 -7.65
C PRO A 261 -39.56 -14.26 -8.61
N ALA A 262 -38.36 -13.88 -8.18
CA ALA A 262 -37.14 -13.90 -9.01
C ALA A 262 -36.50 -15.28 -9.18
N LEU A 263 -36.99 -16.32 -8.51
CA LEU A 263 -36.37 -17.65 -8.51
C LEU A 263 -37.27 -18.79 -9.04
N LEU A 264 -38.41 -18.48 -9.66
CA LEU A 264 -39.23 -19.49 -10.35
C LEU A 264 -38.68 -19.74 -11.77
N PRO A 265 -38.24 -20.98 -12.11
CA PRO A 265 -37.67 -21.26 -13.43
C PRO A 265 -38.78 -21.49 -14.46
N GLY A 266 -38.74 -20.73 -15.56
CA GLY A 266 -39.48 -21.04 -16.79
C GLY A 266 -40.73 -20.21 -17.07
N ARG A 267 -40.54 -18.92 -17.38
CA ARG A 267 -41.44 -18.18 -18.27
C ARG A 267 -40.64 -17.15 -19.06
N ALA A 268 -40.43 -17.42 -20.35
CA ALA A 268 -39.92 -16.45 -21.28
C ALA A 268 -40.96 -15.34 -21.47
N ALA A 269 -40.62 -14.10 -21.13
CA ALA A 269 -41.39 -12.92 -21.48
C ALA A 269 -40.79 -12.28 -22.75
N ALA A 270 -41.65 -11.99 -23.71
CA ALA A 270 -41.37 -11.36 -25.00
C ALA A 270 -40.84 -9.91 -24.84
N PRO A 271 -40.16 -9.34 -25.84
CA PRO A 271 -39.57 -8.01 -25.72
C PRO A 271 -40.65 -6.92 -25.74
N GLU A 272 -40.72 -6.11 -24.68
CA GLU A 272 -41.51 -4.88 -24.67
C GLU A 272 -40.82 -3.80 -25.50
N GLN A 273 -41.63 -3.12 -26.32
CA GLN A 273 -41.26 -1.94 -27.11
C GLN A 273 -40.96 -0.75 -26.19
N PRO A 274 -40.04 0.17 -26.58
CA PRO A 274 -39.77 1.37 -25.81
C PRO A 274 -40.99 2.33 -25.85
N PRO A 275 -41.34 2.98 -24.72
CA PRO A 275 -42.41 3.96 -24.73
C PRO A 275 -41.99 5.25 -25.46
N ALA A 276 -42.99 5.88 -26.06
CA ALA A 276 -42.89 7.09 -26.86
C ALA A 276 -42.33 8.28 -26.08
N ALA A 277 -41.66 9.15 -26.83
CA ALA A 277 -41.19 10.45 -26.37
C ALA A 277 -42.36 11.34 -25.95
N ASP A 278 -42.31 11.88 -24.73
CA ASP A 278 -43.05 13.08 -24.36
C ASP A 278 -42.17 13.98 -23.47
N GLU A 279 -42.00 15.20 -23.99
CA GLU A 279 -41.82 16.52 -23.36
C GLU A 279 -40.79 16.71 -22.22
N ALA A 280 -39.77 17.51 -22.56
CA ALA A 280 -38.79 18.09 -21.62
C ALA A 280 -39.44 19.21 -20.77
N PRO A 281 -39.09 19.34 -19.47
CA PRO A 281 -39.48 20.51 -18.69
C PRO A 281 -38.52 21.69 -18.93
N GLU A 282 -39.11 22.88 -18.97
CA GLU A 282 -38.50 24.19 -19.21
C GLU A 282 -37.40 24.54 -18.19
N GLU A 283 -36.33 25.17 -18.71
CA GLU A 283 -35.25 25.81 -17.96
C GLU A 283 -35.77 27.08 -17.28
N ASP A 284 -36.16 27.02 -16.00
CA ASP A 284 -36.22 28.21 -15.13
C ASP A 284 -36.46 27.75 -13.67
N ASP A 285 -35.38 27.40 -12.95
CA ASP A 285 -35.22 27.58 -11.48
C ASP A 285 -34.03 26.77 -10.93
N VAL A 286 -32.80 27.18 -11.28
CA VAL A 286 -31.59 26.73 -10.57
C VAL A 286 -30.99 27.94 -9.82
N PRO A 287 -30.85 27.89 -8.49
CA PRO A 287 -30.35 29.03 -7.72
C PRO A 287 -28.86 29.28 -8.00
N VAL A 288 -28.55 30.46 -8.53
CA VAL A 288 -27.18 30.95 -8.76
C VAL A 288 -26.52 31.30 -7.42
N TRP A 289 -25.59 30.47 -6.96
CA TRP A 289 -24.74 30.75 -5.81
C TRP A 289 -23.73 31.87 -6.12
N ARG A 290 -23.69 32.94 -5.32
CA ARG A 290 -22.71 34.06 -5.42
C ARG A 290 -21.70 34.01 -4.27
N MET A 291 -20.41 34.10 -4.60
CA MET A 291 -19.33 34.17 -3.61
C MET A 291 -19.29 35.52 -2.84
N PRO A 292 -18.98 35.53 -1.53
CA PRO A 292 -18.70 36.76 -0.78
C PRO A 292 -17.30 37.31 -1.10
N ALA A 293 -17.18 38.64 -1.20
CA ALA A 293 -15.94 39.33 -1.58
C ALA A 293 -14.86 39.28 -0.49
N ALA A 294 -13.63 38.93 -0.87
CA ALA A 294 -12.45 38.99 0.00
C ALA A 294 -12.02 40.45 0.29
N ARG A 295 -11.57 40.71 1.52
CA ARG A 295 -10.99 42.01 1.94
C ARG A 295 -9.61 42.23 1.28
N PRO A 296 -9.28 43.46 0.85
CA PRO A 296 -7.98 43.73 0.24
C PRO A 296 -6.84 43.77 1.29
N PRO A 297 -5.64 43.29 0.94
CA PRO A 297 -4.45 43.40 1.78
C PRO A 297 -3.83 44.81 1.73
N ALA A 298 -3.11 45.16 2.80
CA ALA A 298 -2.48 46.47 2.99
C ALA A 298 -1.32 46.73 2.00
N THR A 299 -1.29 47.94 1.46
CA THR A 299 -0.34 48.43 0.46
C THR A 299 1.03 48.76 1.08
N GLY A 300 2.09 48.13 0.56
CA GLY A 300 3.49 48.56 0.73
C GLY A 300 4.20 48.52 -0.63
N PRO A 301 5.14 49.45 -0.93
CA PRO A 301 5.71 49.59 -2.27
C PRO A 301 6.79 48.54 -2.57
N VAL A 302 6.73 47.95 -3.76
CA VAL A 302 7.77 47.09 -4.36
C VAL A 302 8.64 47.95 -5.29
N PRO A 303 9.98 47.90 -5.21
CA PRO A 303 10.86 48.69 -6.06
C PRO A 303 11.03 48.08 -7.46
N THR A 304 10.98 48.96 -8.46
CA THR A 304 11.19 48.72 -9.88
C THR A 304 12.67 48.80 -10.25
N HIS A 305 13.27 47.74 -10.79
CA HIS A 305 14.37 47.84 -11.76
C HIS A 305 14.47 46.54 -12.59
N ALA A 306 14.26 46.68 -13.90
CA ALA A 306 14.57 45.67 -14.92
C ALA A 306 15.97 45.95 -15.50
N PRO A 307 16.83 44.95 -15.76
CA PRO A 307 18.04 45.15 -16.54
C PRO A 307 17.76 45.04 -18.05
N SER A 308 18.46 45.89 -18.79
CA SER A 308 18.38 46.12 -20.23
C SER A 308 18.94 44.97 -21.07
N ASN A 309 18.28 44.71 -22.20
CA ASN A 309 18.75 43.92 -23.32
C ASN A 309 20.07 44.46 -23.90
N GLY A 310 21.12 43.67 -23.82
CA GLY A 310 22.37 43.83 -24.57
C GLY A 310 23.12 42.51 -24.49
N ASP A 311 23.43 41.93 -25.65
CA ASP A 311 24.22 40.72 -25.88
C ASP A 311 23.42 39.43 -26.15
N ARG A 312 22.85 39.36 -27.36
CA ARG A 312 22.65 38.10 -28.09
C ARG A 312 23.78 37.94 -29.12
N PRO A 313 24.51 36.81 -29.16
CA PRO A 313 25.15 36.35 -30.37
C PRO A 313 24.17 35.55 -31.24
N ALA A 314 24.44 35.58 -32.54
CA ALA A 314 23.59 35.15 -33.64
C ALA A 314 23.27 33.64 -33.69
N ALA A 315 22.11 33.36 -34.27
CA ALA A 315 21.69 32.03 -34.69
C ALA A 315 22.63 31.45 -35.75
N ALA A 316 23.13 30.24 -35.50
CA ALA A 316 23.63 29.34 -36.54
C ALA A 316 22.65 28.18 -36.66
N ALA A 317 22.03 28.07 -37.85
CA ALA A 317 21.19 26.96 -38.23
C ALA A 317 22.07 25.78 -38.64
N HIS A 318 22.00 24.67 -37.92
CA HIS A 318 22.47 23.36 -38.38
C HIS A 318 21.50 22.26 -37.92
N GLY A 319 21.04 21.50 -38.93
CA GLY A 319 20.87 20.05 -38.88
C GLY A 319 19.84 19.50 -37.90
N ALA A 320 18.76 18.96 -38.46
CA ALA A 320 18.01 17.90 -37.80
C ALA A 320 18.94 16.70 -37.60
N ASP A 321 19.26 16.38 -36.35
CA ASP A 321 19.52 15.02 -35.90
C ASP A 321 18.72 14.82 -34.61
N LEU A 322 17.82 13.85 -34.64
CA LEU A 322 17.09 13.36 -33.48
C LEU A 322 18.07 12.52 -32.66
N ASP A 323 18.90 13.17 -31.84
CA ASP A 323 19.63 12.47 -30.80
C ASP A 323 18.65 11.97 -29.75
N ALA A 324 18.78 10.67 -29.45
CA ALA A 324 18.06 9.97 -28.39
C ALA A 324 18.15 10.73 -27.06
N PRO A 325 17.16 10.59 -26.14
CA PRO A 325 17.27 11.18 -24.82
C PRO A 325 18.24 10.36 -23.96
N ASP A 326 19.54 10.47 -24.25
CA ASP A 326 20.62 10.19 -23.31
C ASP A 326 20.94 11.51 -22.59
N ASP A 327 20.18 11.78 -21.54
CA ASP A 327 20.65 12.46 -20.33
C ASP A 327 19.58 12.34 -19.24
N ILE A 328 19.28 11.08 -18.89
CA ILE A 328 18.85 10.80 -17.53
C ILE A 328 20.09 11.11 -16.67
N PRO A 329 20.08 12.14 -15.81
CA PRO A 329 21.21 12.42 -14.95
C PRO A 329 21.54 11.12 -14.21
N PRO A 330 22.82 10.70 -14.15
CA PRO A 330 23.18 9.49 -13.43
C PRO A 330 22.59 9.61 -12.03
N LEU A 331 21.91 8.54 -11.60
CA LEU A 331 21.27 8.48 -10.30
C LEU A 331 22.18 9.17 -9.27
N PRO A 332 21.68 10.14 -8.47
CA PRO A 332 22.46 10.77 -7.41
C PRO A 332 23.27 9.70 -6.70
N GLU A 333 24.54 9.95 -6.32
CA GLU A 333 25.43 8.88 -5.88
C GLU A 333 24.82 8.03 -4.73
N GLU A 334 23.92 8.62 -3.93
CA GLU A 334 23.05 7.96 -2.94
C GLU A 334 21.93 7.07 -3.53
N ALA A 335 21.30 7.45 -4.64
CA ALA A 335 20.34 6.65 -5.41
C ALA A 335 21.03 5.56 -6.25
N ALA A 336 22.21 5.85 -6.81
CA ALA A 336 23.09 4.84 -7.40
C ALA A 336 23.59 3.88 -6.31
N GLN A 337 23.87 4.38 -5.10
CA GLN A 337 24.15 3.56 -3.92
C GLN A 337 22.91 2.80 -3.45
N ARG A 338 21.67 3.28 -3.61
CA ARG A 338 20.43 2.54 -3.28
C ARG A 338 20.11 1.44 -4.29
N VAL A 339 20.38 1.67 -5.57
CA VAL A 339 20.34 0.64 -6.63
C VAL A 339 21.52 -0.34 -6.46
N ARG A 340 22.70 0.12 -6.05
CA ARG A 340 23.84 -0.71 -5.61
C ARG A 340 23.65 -1.33 -4.21
N ALA A 341 22.68 -0.85 -3.42
CA ALA A 341 22.32 -1.36 -2.09
C ALA A 341 21.22 -2.41 -2.13
N ARG A 342 20.74 -2.81 -3.32
CA ARG A 342 20.50 -4.24 -3.53
C ARG A 342 21.87 -4.92 -3.54
N ARG A 343 22.47 -5.05 -2.35
CA ARG A 343 23.63 -5.92 -2.17
C ARG A 343 23.19 -7.27 -2.73
N SER A 344 23.93 -7.80 -3.69
CA SER A 344 23.81 -9.22 -4.02
C SER A 344 24.25 -9.98 -2.77
N LEU A 345 23.28 -10.33 -1.94
CA LEU A 345 23.51 -11.15 -0.75
C LEU A 345 23.71 -12.61 -1.16
N ARG A 346 24.58 -13.31 -0.43
CA ARG A 346 24.64 -14.76 -0.34
C ARG A 346 23.65 -15.19 0.72
N ILE A 347 22.49 -15.68 0.31
CA ILE A 347 21.41 -16.07 1.23
C ILE A 347 21.36 -17.58 1.39
N LEU A 348 21.13 -18.04 2.61
CA LEU A 348 20.78 -19.43 2.89
C LEU A 348 19.26 -19.57 2.91
N VAL A 349 18.72 -20.42 2.04
CA VAL A 349 17.29 -20.77 2.01
C VAL A 349 17.09 -22.13 2.68
N ILE A 350 16.30 -22.13 3.75
CA ILE A 350 15.89 -23.32 4.50
C ILE A 350 14.41 -23.62 4.21
N GLY A 351 14.06 -24.91 4.10
CA GLY A 351 12.77 -25.31 3.53
C GLY A 351 12.74 -25.14 2.00
N ALA A 352 13.91 -25.16 1.37
CA ALA A 352 14.15 -24.90 -0.05
C ALA A 352 13.28 -25.72 -1.02
N SER A 353 13.00 -26.99 -0.68
CA SER A 353 12.19 -27.89 -1.52
C SER A 353 10.68 -27.79 -1.29
N GLY A 354 10.23 -26.94 -0.36
CA GLY A 354 8.80 -26.72 -0.10
C GLY A 354 8.17 -25.73 -1.07
N GLY A 355 6.83 -25.67 -1.13
CA GLY A 355 6.13 -24.78 -2.07
C GLY A 355 6.56 -23.31 -1.99
N THR A 356 6.70 -22.75 -0.80
CA THR A 356 7.21 -21.37 -0.62
C THR A 356 8.72 -21.28 -0.86
N GLY A 357 9.47 -22.32 -0.50
CA GLY A 357 10.92 -22.40 -0.72
C GLY A 357 11.32 -22.34 -2.19
N CYS A 358 10.58 -23.01 -3.07
CA CYS A 358 10.80 -22.94 -4.51
C CYS A 358 10.67 -21.49 -5.02
N HIS A 359 9.61 -20.78 -4.61
CA HIS A 359 9.43 -19.37 -4.96
C HIS A 359 10.54 -18.48 -4.38
N LEU A 360 11.01 -18.74 -3.15
CA LEU A 360 12.14 -18.00 -2.58
C LEU A 360 13.41 -18.15 -3.44
N ILE A 361 13.71 -19.37 -3.90
CA ILE A 361 14.88 -19.61 -4.76
C ILE A 361 14.74 -18.86 -6.08
N GLU A 362 13.63 -19.07 -6.78
CA GLU A 362 13.38 -18.45 -8.09
C GLU A 362 13.45 -16.92 -8.01
N GLN A 363 12.75 -16.33 -7.05
CA GLN A 363 12.67 -14.89 -6.90
C GLN A 363 13.98 -14.28 -6.40
N ALA A 364 14.72 -14.96 -5.52
CA ALA A 364 16.02 -14.48 -5.06
C ALA A 364 17.07 -14.48 -6.18
N LEU A 365 17.11 -15.55 -6.99
CA LEU A 365 17.99 -15.63 -8.15
C LEU A 365 17.64 -14.56 -9.19
N ALA A 366 16.35 -14.36 -9.47
CA ALA A 366 15.86 -13.30 -10.35
C ALA A 366 16.21 -11.89 -9.84
N ALA A 367 16.24 -11.69 -8.51
CA ALA A 367 16.70 -10.45 -7.86
C ALA A 367 18.24 -10.30 -7.82
N GLY A 368 18.99 -11.28 -8.34
CA GLY A 368 20.44 -11.25 -8.46
C GLY A 368 21.21 -11.73 -7.23
N HIS A 369 20.54 -12.31 -6.23
CA HIS A 369 21.17 -12.91 -5.06
C HIS A 369 21.89 -14.22 -5.41
N SER A 370 22.88 -14.57 -4.60
CA SER A 370 23.44 -15.93 -4.60
C SER A 370 22.71 -16.74 -3.54
N VAL A 371 22.26 -17.94 -3.89
CA VAL A 371 21.40 -18.77 -3.04
C VAL A 371 22.14 -20.05 -2.69
N THR A 372 22.24 -20.34 -1.40
CA THR A 372 22.54 -21.67 -0.89
C THR A 372 21.24 -22.32 -0.45
N ALA A 373 20.78 -23.34 -1.16
CA ALA A 373 19.55 -24.06 -0.85
C ALA A 373 19.87 -25.30 -0.01
N LEU A 374 19.41 -25.34 1.25
CA LEU A 374 19.54 -26.51 2.10
C LEU A 374 18.33 -27.45 1.89
N ALA A 375 18.60 -28.67 1.44
CA ALA A 375 17.58 -29.68 1.25
C ALA A 375 18.03 -31.05 1.77
N ARG A 376 17.11 -31.82 2.36
CA ARG A 376 17.37 -33.21 2.77
C ARG A 376 17.64 -34.10 1.55
N ASP A 377 16.87 -33.86 0.49
CA ASP A 377 17.04 -34.43 -0.83
C ASP A 377 17.35 -33.32 -1.86
N PRO A 378 18.62 -33.17 -2.28
CA PRO A 378 19.02 -32.21 -3.29
C PRO A 378 18.30 -32.36 -4.63
N SER A 379 17.83 -33.57 -4.98
CA SER A 379 17.17 -33.82 -6.26
C SER A 379 15.79 -33.17 -6.36
N ALA A 380 15.19 -32.79 -5.22
CA ALA A 380 13.94 -32.03 -5.18
C ALA A 380 14.09 -30.58 -5.63
N ILE A 381 15.33 -30.05 -5.70
CA ILE A 381 15.62 -28.73 -6.25
C ILE A 381 15.87 -28.87 -7.76
N TRP A 382 14.86 -28.54 -8.56
CA TRP A 382 14.89 -28.73 -10.01
C TRP A 382 15.52 -27.55 -10.77
N VAL A 383 15.59 -26.37 -10.13
CA VAL A 383 16.18 -25.16 -10.71
C VAL A 383 17.70 -25.30 -10.79
N LYS A 384 18.29 -24.91 -11.92
CA LYS A 384 19.74 -24.81 -12.12
C LYS A 384 20.11 -23.37 -12.43
N HIS A 385 21.08 -22.82 -11.71
CA HIS A 385 21.55 -21.45 -11.90
C HIS A 385 23.00 -21.32 -11.45
N GLU A 386 23.81 -20.48 -12.10
CA GLU A 386 25.22 -20.24 -11.75
C GLU A 386 25.42 -19.74 -10.31
N ARG A 387 24.42 -19.04 -9.78
CA ARG A 387 24.40 -18.49 -8.40
C ARG A 387 23.62 -19.35 -7.41
N LEU A 388 23.28 -20.59 -7.76
CA LEU A 388 22.58 -21.52 -6.88
C LEU A 388 23.51 -22.68 -6.48
N ALA A 389 23.79 -22.79 -5.19
CA ALA A 389 24.43 -23.96 -4.59
C ALA A 389 23.38 -24.78 -3.84
N VAL A 390 23.26 -26.08 -4.16
CA VAL A 390 22.36 -26.99 -3.44
C VAL A 390 23.17 -27.83 -2.48
N VAL A 391 22.82 -27.75 -1.20
CA VAL A 391 23.55 -28.41 -0.11
C VAL A 391 22.64 -29.45 0.55
N LYS A 392 23.11 -30.70 0.57
CA LYS A 392 22.46 -31.75 1.34
C LYS A 392 22.60 -31.48 2.84
N GLY A 393 21.49 -31.49 3.57
CA GLY A 393 21.50 -31.38 5.02
C GLY A 393 20.12 -31.34 5.66
N ASP A 394 20.11 -31.51 6.97
CA ASP A 394 18.93 -31.40 7.83
C ASP A 394 19.17 -30.27 8.85
N VAL A 395 18.17 -29.41 9.05
CA VAL A 395 18.24 -28.28 9.97
C VAL A 395 18.45 -28.72 11.44
N ARG A 396 18.10 -29.98 11.78
CA ARG A 396 18.35 -30.55 13.11
C ARG A 396 19.82 -30.88 13.37
N ASN A 397 20.66 -30.93 12.34
CA ASN A 397 22.10 -31.16 12.49
C ASN A 397 22.82 -29.83 12.73
N ALA A 398 23.21 -29.58 13.98
CA ALA A 398 23.87 -28.35 14.41
C ALA A 398 25.23 -28.13 13.75
N GLU A 399 26.05 -29.18 13.60
CA GLU A 399 27.34 -29.12 12.91
C GLU A 399 27.15 -28.72 11.44
N ARG A 400 26.15 -29.30 10.78
CA ARG A 400 25.85 -28.95 9.39
C ARG A 400 25.37 -27.51 9.25
N MET A 401 24.58 -27.00 10.19
CA MET A 401 24.13 -25.59 10.15
C MET A 401 25.31 -24.66 10.34
N ASP A 402 26.23 -25.03 11.23
CA ASP A 402 27.47 -24.31 11.43
C ASP A 402 28.32 -24.22 10.17
N GLU A 403 28.61 -25.36 9.53
CA GLU A 403 29.39 -25.43 8.29
C GLU A 403 28.79 -24.58 7.17
N VAL A 404 27.47 -24.65 6.98
CA VAL A 404 26.79 -23.95 5.89
C VAL A 404 26.76 -22.44 6.12
N ILE A 405 26.52 -22.00 7.36
CA ILE A 405 26.48 -20.58 7.69
C ILE A 405 27.91 -19.98 7.65
N ALA A 406 28.91 -20.74 8.10
CA ALA A 406 30.33 -20.36 8.02
C ALA A 406 30.85 -20.16 6.58
N ALA A 407 30.15 -20.68 5.56
CA ALA A 407 30.51 -20.55 4.15
C ALA A 407 30.29 -19.13 3.56
N GLY A 408 30.21 -18.11 4.42
CA GLY A 408 30.02 -16.72 4.04
C GLY A 408 28.57 -16.41 3.68
N ILE A 409 27.61 -16.90 4.47
CA ILE A 409 26.22 -16.50 4.31
C ILE A 409 26.03 -15.09 4.88
N ASP A 410 25.37 -14.21 4.13
CA ASP A 410 25.09 -12.84 4.55
C ASP A 410 23.72 -12.73 5.26
N ALA A 411 22.76 -13.60 4.94
CA ALA A 411 21.45 -13.66 5.57
C ALA A 411 20.79 -15.06 5.45
N VAL A 412 19.91 -15.39 6.38
CA VAL A 412 19.15 -16.65 6.36
C VAL A 412 17.66 -16.38 6.16
N VAL A 413 17.05 -17.09 5.20
CA VAL A 413 15.61 -17.07 4.92
C VAL A 413 15.05 -18.47 5.13
N SER A 414 14.14 -18.63 6.09
CA SER A 414 13.58 -19.94 6.46
C SER A 414 12.09 -20.00 6.16
N ALA A 415 11.72 -20.85 5.19
CA ALA A 415 10.34 -21.27 4.95
C ALA A 415 10.07 -22.66 5.57
N LEU A 416 10.71 -22.96 6.69
CA LEU A 416 10.59 -24.24 7.36
C LEU A 416 9.17 -24.45 7.88
N GLY A 417 8.45 -25.39 7.26
CA GLY A 417 7.12 -25.80 7.68
C GLY A 417 7.09 -27.25 8.19
N PRO A 418 5.98 -27.68 8.80
CA PRO A 418 5.80 -29.07 9.19
C PRO A 418 5.81 -29.98 7.95
N THR A 419 6.62 -31.04 7.98
CA THR A 419 6.62 -32.09 6.95
C THR A 419 5.91 -33.34 7.45
N GLN A 420 5.36 -34.18 6.56
CA GLN A 420 4.87 -35.50 6.95
C GLN A 420 5.97 -36.28 7.69
N GLY A 421 5.64 -36.79 8.89
CA GLY A 421 6.59 -37.52 9.74
C GLY A 421 7.59 -36.67 10.53
N ALA A 422 7.45 -35.34 10.57
CA ALA A 422 8.29 -34.47 11.40
C ALA A 422 8.12 -34.81 12.90
N THR A 423 9.24 -34.80 13.63
CA THR A 423 9.22 -34.91 15.09
C THR A 423 8.59 -33.67 15.72
N ARG A 424 8.09 -33.80 16.96
CA ARG A 424 7.26 -32.80 17.64
C ARG A 424 7.97 -31.46 17.92
N ASP A 425 9.28 -31.40 17.75
CA ASP A 425 10.17 -30.30 18.11
C ASP A 425 11.03 -29.83 16.92
N MET A 426 10.71 -30.27 15.70
CA MET A 426 11.55 -30.05 14.52
C MET A 426 11.80 -28.57 14.25
N ILE A 427 10.78 -27.73 14.41
CA ILE A 427 10.88 -26.30 14.09
C ILE A 427 11.63 -25.58 15.21
N THR A 428 11.41 -25.94 16.47
CA THR A 428 12.16 -25.41 17.62
C THR A 428 13.63 -25.77 17.54
N VAL A 429 13.96 -27.07 17.39
CA VAL A 429 15.35 -27.54 17.32
C VAL A 429 16.06 -26.97 16.09
N GLY A 430 15.39 -26.99 14.93
CA GLY A 430 15.94 -26.43 13.69
C GLY A 430 16.24 -24.94 13.82
N THR A 431 15.26 -24.17 14.30
CA THR A 431 15.42 -22.72 14.54
C THR A 431 16.52 -22.44 15.56
N GLY A 432 16.60 -23.21 16.65
CA GLY A 432 17.66 -23.07 17.65
C GLY A 432 19.06 -23.28 17.07
N ASN A 433 19.23 -24.28 16.20
CA ASN A 433 20.49 -24.52 15.50
C ASN A 433 20.85 -23.37 14.54
N ILE A 434 19.87 -22.85 13.80
CA ILE A 434 20.05 -21.69 12.91
C ILE A 434 20.52 -20.48 13.71
N VAL A 435 19.78 -20.11 14.76
CA VAL A 435 20.11 -18.95 15.61
C VAL A 435 21.51 -19.09 16.20
N SER A 436 21.80 -20.25 16.78
CA SER A 436 23.11 -20.50 17.42
C SER A 436 24.26 -20.45 16.42
N ALA A 437 24.10 -20.95 15.19
CA ALA A 437 25.11 -20.86 14.15
C ALA A 437 25.27 -19.42 13.62
N MET A 438 24.17 -18.71 13.41
CA MET A 438 24.18 -17.32 12.97
C MET A 438 24.90 -16.41 13.97
N GLU A 439 24.61 -16.54 15.27
CA GLU A 439 25.28 -15.76 16.32
C GLU A 439 26.78 -16.07 16.42
N ARG A 440 27.16 -17.34 16.25
CA ARG A 440 28.58 -17.75 16.27
C ARG A 440 29.40 -17.19 15.09
N HIS A 441 28.76 -17.02 13.93
CA HIS A 441 29.40 -16.54 12.70
C HIS A 441 29.06 -15.09 12.35
N ASP A 442 28.47 -14.34 13.29
CA ASP A 442 28.08 -12.94 13.13
C ASP A 442 27.17 -12.66 11.90
N VAL A 443 26.33 -13.63 11.54
CA VAL A 443 25.33 -13.48 10.46
C VAL A 443 24.05 -12.91 11.07
N ARG A 444 23.86 -11.59 10.98
CA ARG A 444 22.84 -10.91 11.78
C ARG A 444 21.41 -11.03 11.23
N ARG A 445 21.20 -11.10 9.91
CA ARG A 445 19.86 -10.99 9.30
C ARG A 445 19.15 -12.34 9.17
N LEU A 446 18.02 -12.51 9.87
CA LEU A 446 17.17 -13.70 9.85
C LEU A 446 15.73 -13.35 9.43
N VAL A 447 15.18 -14.02 8.41
CA VAL A 447 13.77 -13.90 8.02
C VAL A 447 13.11 -15.28 8.06
N VAL A 448 12.06 -15.45 8.86
CA VAL A 448 11.42 -16.77 9.09
C VAL A 448 9.94 -16.69 8.81
N MET A 449 9.40 -17.64 8.05
CA MET A 449 7.97 -17.82 7.87
C MET A 449 7.39 -18.70 8.97
N MET A 450 6.29 -18.26 9.57
CA MET A 450 5.45 -19.05 10.49
C MET A 450 3.98 -18.87 10.13
N GLY A 451 3.08 -19.66 10.71
CA GLY A 451 1.64 -19.53 10.45
C GLY A 451 1.00 -18.36 11.21
N ALA A 452 -0.09 -17.82 10.66
CA ALA A 452 -0.93 -16.77 11.28
C ALA A 452 -1.56 -17.15 12.63
N ASP A 453 -1.50 -18.43 13.03
CA ASP A 453 -1.95 -18.90 14.34
C ASP A 453 -0.92 -18.61 15.45
N LEU A 454 0.33 -18.25 15.12
CA LEU A 454 1.32 -17.79 16.08
C LEU A 454 0.88 -16.47 16.69
N ALA A 455 0.65 -16.46 18.00
CA ALA A 455 0.24 -15.28 18.73
C ALA A 455 1.39 -14.25 18.84
N ASP A 456 1.03 -12.97 18.74
CA ASP A 456 1.91 -11.85 19.06
C ASP A 456 1.19 -10.84 19.99
N PRO A 457 1.89 -10.21 20.95
CA PRO A 457 1.28 -9.24 21.86
C PRO A 457 0.58 -8.06 21.17
N HIS A 458 0.99 -7.71 19.95
CA HIS A 458 0.40 -6.61 19.19
C HIS A 458 -0.86 -7.02 18.42
N ASP A 459 -1.30 -8.28 18.49
CA ASP A 459 -2.48 -8.75 17.78
C ASP A 459 -3.78 -8.22 18.39
N GLU A 460 -4.62 -7.58 17.57
CA GLU A 460 -6.01 -7.35 17.90
C GLU A 460 -6.88 -8.56 17.49
N ILE A 461 -7.18 -9.41 18.48
CA ILE A 461 -7.91 -10.68 18.27
C ILE A 461 -9.42 -10.47 18.50
N THR A 462 -10.23 -10.74 17.49
CA THR A 462 -11.70 -10.76 17.62
C THR A 462 -12.20 -11.99 18.40
N LEU A 463 -13.40 -11.92 19.00
CA LEU A 463 -13.98 -13.05 19.74
C LEU A 463 -14.14 -14.31 18.87
N ALA A 464 -14.50 -14.16 17.60
CA ALA A 464 -14.60 -15.27 16.66
C ALA A 464 -13.22 -15.89 16.37
N ARG A 465 -12.18 -15.06 16.19
CA ARG A 465 -10.80 -15.55 15.99
C ARG A 465 -10.25 -16.19 17.26
N SER A 466 -10.54 -15.67 18.44
CA SER A 466 -10.09 -16.27 19.70
C SER A 466 -10.72 -17.65 19.92
N MET A 467 -12.00 -17.83 19.59
CA MET A 467 -12.67 -19.13 19.60
C MET A 467 -12.04 -20.10 18.58
N GLY A 468 -11.77 -19.62 17.36
CA GLY A 468 -11.10 -20.41 16.32
C GLY A 468 -9.69 -20.85 16.71
N LEU A 469 -8.89 -19.95 17.30
CA LEU A 469 -7.54 -20.25 17.81
C LEU A 469 -7.58 -21.26 18.96
N ARG A 470 -8.55 -21.15 19.88
CA ARG A 470 -8.75 -22.15 20.95
C ARG A 470 -9.07 -23.52 20.39
N LEU A 471 -9.97 -23.61 19.42
CA LEU A 471 -10.31 -24.88 18.78
C LEU A 471 -9.09 -25.47 18.05
N ARG A 472 -8.32 -24.65 17.34
CA ARG A 472 -7.06 -25.06 16.71
C ARG A 472 -5.99 -25.46 17.71
N ARG A 473 -5.92 -24.84 18.89
CA ARG A 473 -5.04 -25.30 19.99
C ARG A 473 -5.42 -26.68 20.49
N LEU A 474 -6.71 -27.03 20.50
CA LEU A 474 -7.14 -28.39 20.89
C LEU A 474 -6.82 -29.45 19.83
N SER A 475 -6.93 -29.12 18.54
CA SER A 475 -6.65 -30.07 17.45
C SER A 475 -5.18 -30.13 17.04
N ASN A 476 -4.48 -28.99 17.05
CA ASN A 476 -3.11 -28.80 16.55
C ASN A 476 -2.16 -28.19 17.60
N GLY A 477 -2.49 -28.29 18.89
CA GLY A 477 -1.73 -27.65 19.98
C GLY A 477 -0.22 -27.90 19.94
N ARG A 478 0.18 -29.11 19.56
CA ARG A 478 1.60 -29.50 19.46
C ARG A 478 2.39 -28.75 18.38
N LEU A 479 1.78 -28.48 17.23
CA LEU A 479 2.45 -27.69 16.18
C LEU A 479 2.59 -26.22 16.61
N LEU A 480 1.59 -25.72 17.33
CA LEU A 480 1.62 -24.35 17.83
C LEU A 480 2.64 -24.19 18.96
N GLU A 481 2.76 -25.17 19.87
CA GLU A 481 3.81 -25.23 20.89
C GLU A 481 5.21 -25.21 20.26
N ASP A 482 5.43 -25.96 19.16
CA ASP A 482 6.71 -25.97 18.42
C ASP A 482 7.00 -24.61 17.74
N TRP A 483 5.98 -23.94 17.18
CA TRP A 483 6.15 -22.58 16.66
C TRP A 483 6.42 -21.55 17.76
N GLU A 484 5.75 -21.67 18.91
CA GLU A 484 5.97 -20.78 20.06
C GLU A 484 7.38 -20.94 20.62
N GLY A 485 7.90 -22.16 20.71
CA GLY A 485 9.28 -22.45 21.10
C GLY A 485 10.31 -21.84 20.14
N ALA A 486 10.11 -22.05 18.83
CA ALA A 486 10.95 -21.44 17.80
C ALA A 486 10.91 -19.90 17.84
N ALA A 487 9.72 -19.31 17.96
CA ALA A 487 9.56 -17.86 18.04
C ALA A 487 10.20 -17.28 19.29
N ALA A 488 10.12 -17.96 20.43
CA ALA A 488 10.79 -17.57 21.66
C ALA A 488 12.32 -17.56 21.51
N ALA A 489 12.90 -18.59 20.87
CA ALA A 489 14.33 -18.65 20.58
C ALA A 489 14.79 -17.49 19.68
N ILE A 490 14.02 -17.17 18.63
CA ILE A 490 14.30 -16.03 17.74
C ILE A 490 14.23 -14.71 18.51
N ARG A 491 13.13 -14.47 19.26
CA ARG A 491 12.92 -13.23 20.02
C ARG A 491 13.97 -12.99 21.09
N ALA A 492 14.52 -14.06 21.69
CA ALA A 492 15.58 -13.97 22.68
C ALA A 492 16.99 -13.77 22.09
N SER A 493 17.16 -13.97 20.78
CA SER A 493 18.45 -13.83 20.10
C SER A 493 18.87 -12.37 19.90
N SER A 494 20.16 -12.18 19.65
CA SER A 494 20.74 -10.88 19.29
C SER A 494 20.51 -10.49 17.82
N LEU A 495 19.91 -11.37 17.01
CA LEU A 495 19.78 -11.22 15.57
C LEU A 495 18.86 -10.07 15.15
N ASP A 496 19.09 -9.60 13.93
CA ASP A 496 18.21 -8.72 13.17
C ASP A 496 17.14 -9.60 12.50
N TRP A 497 16.11 -9.99 13.26
CA TRP A 497 15.13 -11.00 12.81
C TRP A 497 13.81 -10.40 12.33
N THR A 498 13.05 -11.12 11.50
CA THR A 498 11.64 -10.83 11.16
C THR A 498 10.87 -12.13 11.06
N ILE A 499 9.76 -12.26 11.80
CA ILE A 499 8.89 -13.44 11.76
C ILE A 499 7.66 -13.14 10.89
N VAL A 500 7.68 -13.60 9.65
CA VAL A 500 6.58 -13.42 8.71
C VAL A 500 5.47 -14.43 9.01
N ARG A 501 4.37 -13.95 9.60
CA ARG A 501 3.19 -14.77 9.90
C ARG A 501 2.26 -14.81 8.68
N ALA A 502 2.28 -15.90 7.94
CA ALA A 502 1.48 -16.04 6.73
C ALA A 502 0.07 -16.57 7.02
N ALA A 503 -0.92 -15.96 6.37
CA ALA A 503 -2.27 -16.48 6.23
C ALA A 503 -2.30 -17.88 5.55
N ARG A 504 -3.49 -18.46 5.38
CA ARG A 504 -3.64 -19.76 4.70
C ARG A 504 -3.00 -19.71 3.30
N LEU A 505 -1.98 -20.53 3.09
CA LEU A 505 -1.20 -20.53 1.86
C LEU A 505 -1.98 -21.12 0.68
N THR A 506 -1.93 -20.46 -0.48
CA THR A 506 -2.50 -20.93 -1.75
C THR A 506 -1.41 -21.01 -2.84
N ASP A 507 -1.68 -21.79 -3.88
CA ASP A 507 -0.82 -21.93 -5.07
C ASP A 507 -1.32 -21.03 -6.23
N GLY A 508 -1.99 -19.94 -5.88
CA GLY A 508 -2.43 -18.92 -6.84
C GLY A 508 -1.26 -18.09 -7.39
N PRO A 509 -1.51 -17.25 -8.40
CA PRO A 509 -0.47 -16.38 -8.97
C PRO A 509 0.02 -15.35 -7.94
N ARG A 510 1.30 -14.98 -8.03
CA ARG A 510 1.87 -13.83 -7.31
C ARG A 510 1.22 -12.54 -7.83
N THR A 511 0.61 -11.75 -6.95
CA THR A 511 -0.05 -10.49 -7.32
C THR A 511 0.79 -9.27 -6.97
N SER A 512 1.69 -9.38 -5.98
CA SER A 512 2.38 -8.24 -5.35
C SER A 512 1.43 -7.24 -4.67
N PHE A 513 0.15 -7.60 -4.49
CA PHE A 513 -0.88 -6.82 -3.81
C PHE A 513 -1.38 -7.60 -2.59
N TYR A 514 -0.90 -7.23 -1.41
CA TYR A 514 -1.25 -7.86 -0.14
C TYR A 514 -1.06 -6.86 1.02
N LEU A 515 -1.82 -7.06 2.09
CA LEU A 515 -1.70 -6.31 3.33
C LEU A 515 -0.60 -6.91 4.20
N THR A 516 0.09 -6.05 4.96
CA THR A 516 1.18 -6.45 5.87
C THR A 516 1.07 -5.68 7.19
N GLY A 517 1.53 -6.30 8.29
CA GLY A 517 1.53 -5.69 9.63
C GLY A 517 0.68 -6.48 10.63
N TYR A 518 0.24 -5.86 11.71
CA TYR A 518 -0.57 -6.52 12.75
C TYR A 518 -2.05 -6.53 12.39
N LEU A 519 -2.43 -7.39 11.43
CA LEU A 519 -3.75 -7.37 10.79
C LEU A 519 -4.87 -8.00 11.64
N LYS A 520 -6.05 -7.37 11.61
CA LYS A 520 -7.32 -7.92 12.11
C LYS A 520 -7.91 -8.94 11.15
N LEU A 521 -7.41 -10.17 11.18
CA LEU A 521 -7.94 -11.21 10.30
C LEU A 521 -9.33 -11.71 10.74
N GLY A 522 -10.23 -11.83 9.75
CA GLY A 522 -11.45 -12.62 9.83
C GLY A 522 -11.18 -14.12 9.68
N THR A 523 -12.25 -14.92 9.48
CA THR A 523 -12.17 -16.39 9.46
C THR A 523 -11.64 -17.00 8.17
N ASN A 524 -11.61 -16.26 7.04
CA ASN A 524 -11.24 -16.80 5.72
C ASN A 524 -10.18 -15.94 5.00
N HIS A 525 -8.99 -15.87 5.59
CA HIS A 525 -7.83 -15.15 5.05
C HIS A 525 -6.89 -16.12 4.33
N SER A 526 -6.27 -15.65 3.25
CA SER A 526 -5.32 -16.44 2.46
C SER A 526 -4.26 -15.57 1.80
N ILE A 527 -3.17 -16.20 1.36
CA ILE A 527 -2.13 -15.53 0.59
C ILE A 527 -1.40 -16.55 -0.32
N ALA A 528 -1.04 -16.14 -1.53
CA ALA A 528 -0.26 -16.99 -2.43
C ALA A 528 1.18 -17.14 -1.93
N ARG A 529 1.75 -18.34 -2.08
CA ARG A 529 3.15 -18.62 -1.70
C ARG A 529 4.15 -17.72 -2.41
N GLY A 530 3.85 -17.33 -3.66
CA GLY A 530 4.64 -16.38 -4.42
C GLY A 530 4.74 -15.00 -3.76
N ASP A 531 3.63 -14.50 -3.20
CA ASP A 531 3.58 -13.21 -2.49
C ASP A 531 4.29 -13.28 -1.12
N VAL A 532 4.16 -14.42 -0.42
CA VAL A 532 4.92 -14.66 0.82
C VAL A 532 6.43 -14.62 0.56
N ALA A 533 6.89 -15.31 -0.49
CA ALA A 533 8.29 -15.31 -0.87
C ALA A 533 8.79 -13.92 -1.24
N GLU A 534 8.00 -13.14 -1.99
CA GLU A 534 8.32 -11.76 -2.34
C GLU A 534 8.50 -10.90 -1.10
N PHE A 535 7.54 -10.95 -0.16
CA PHE A 535 7.60 -10.19 1.09
C PHE A 535 8.83 -10.58 1.92
N MET A 536 9.08 -11.88 2.12
CA MET A 536 10.25 -12.36 2.85
C MET A 536 11.57 -11.87 2.26
N LEU A 537 11.72 -11.88 0.93
CA LEU A 537 12.93 -11.37 0.27
C LEU A 537 13.08 -9.86 0.39
N ARG A 538 11.97 -9.10 0.36
CA ARG A 538 12.00 -7.67 0.63
C ARG A 538 12.55 -7.37 2.03
N GLN A 539 12.17 -8.17 3.03
CA GLN A 539 12.67 -8.01 4.39
C GLN A 539 14.19 -8.20 4.52
N LEU A 540 14.90 -8.79 3.54
CA LEU A 540 16.36 -8.89 3.61
C LEU A 540 17.06 -7.53 3.72
N ASN A 541 16.51 -6.50 3.09
CA ASN A 541 17.07 -5.14 3.09
C ASN A 541 16.16 -4.11 3.77
N ASP A 542 14.85 -4.42 3.90
CA ASP A 542 13.89 -3.57 4.55
C ASP A 542 13.98 -3.70 6.08
N THR A 543 14.03 -2.57 6.78
CA THR A 543 14.09 -2.51 8.25
C THR A 543 12.73 -2.18 8.86
N GLU A 544 11.67 -2.07 8.05
CA GLU A 544 10.31 -1.76 8.51
C GLU A 544 9.83 -2.73 9.60
N PHE A 545 10.06 -4.04 9.43
CA PHE A 545 9.65 -5.08 10.39
C PHE A 545 10.83 -5.71 11.13
N LEU A 546 11.85 -4.89 11.44
CA LEU A 546 13.04 -5.35 12.15
C LEU A 546 12.70 -5.69 13.60
N ARG A 547 12.93 -6.94 13.99
CA ARG A 547 12.56 -7.55 15.28
C ARG A 547 11.05 -7.52 15.55
N GLU A 548 10.28 -7.66 14.47
CA GLU A 548 8.82 -7.73 14.50
C GLU A 548 8.29 -9.02 13.87
N ALA A 549 7.03 -9.32 14.18
CA ALA A 549 6.32 -10.49 13.68
C ALA A 549 5.08 -10.11 12.86
N PRO A 550 5.23 -9.45 11.70
CA PRO A 550 4.10 -8.99 10.90
C PRO A 550 3.30 -10.16 10.34
N LEU A 551 2.01 -9.92 10.16
CA LEU A 551 1.09 -10.80 9.47
C LEU A 551 0.95 -10.36 8.00
N ILE A 552 0.83 -11.32 7.10
CA ILE A 552 0.54 -11.06 5.68
C ILE A 552 -0.69 -11.83 5.18
N SER A 553 -1.57 -11.13 4.46
CA SER A 553 -2.82 -11.64 3.88
C SER A 553 -3.26 -10.75 2.71
N TYR A 554 -4.10 -11.27 1.83
CA TYR A 554 -4.97 -10.41 1.01
C TYR A 554 -5.98 -9.66 1.87
#